data_AF-A0A357GUH0-F1
#
_entry.id   AF-A0A357GUH0-F1
#
_cell.length_a   1.000
_cell.length_b   1.000
_cell.length_c   1.000
_cell.angle_alpha   90.00
_cell.angle_beta   90.00
_cell.angle_gamma   90.00
#
_symmetry.space_group_name_H-M   'P 1'
#
loop_
_entity.id
_entity.type
_entity.pdbx_description
1 polymer ?
#
loop_
_entity_poly.entity_id
_entity_poly.type
_entity_poly.pdbx_seq_one_letter_code
_entity_poly.pdbx_strand_id
1 'polypeptide(L)'
;MNNKGYLEQTVQFLKPLLEKWQFKYKKEGDGISSGGEFSNGFFENEKIKIGLIYRGDKFGSVNYETNYSNISHDMIIKYLKKEYEQHLFYSEDKFDSFTKNNETIEIALFKDLENIIMPYILETDIEEINKMIKRERKKIGL
;
A
#
# COMPACT_ATOMS: atom_id res chain seq x y z
N MET A 1 6.06 -13.07 19.01
CA MET A 1 5.93 -13.74 17.69
C MET A 1 6.84 -13.01 16.74
N ASN A 2 7.53 -13.72 15.84
CA ASN A 2 8.51 -13.14 14.91
C ASN A 2 7.75 -12.40 13.80
N ASN A 3 8.02 -11.10 13.58
CA ASN A 3 7.25 -10.23 12.68
C ASN A 3 7.16 -10.72 11.23
N LYS A 4 8.12 -11.58 10.84
CA LYS A 4 8.15 -12.24 9.52
C LYS A 4 6.79 -12.83 9.16
N GLY A 5 6.18 -13.57 10.09
CA GLY A 5 4.93 -14.29 9.85
C GLY A 5 3.77 -13.42 9.39
N TYR A 6 3.67 -12.16 9.83
CA TYR A 6 2.57 -11.27 9.43
C TYR A 6 2.70 -10.81 7.98
N LEU A 7 3.89 -10.34 7.57
CA LEU A 7 4.11 -9.91 6.19
C LEU A 7 3.85 -11.06 5.21
N GLU A 8 4.38 -12.25 5.50
CA GLU A 8 4.20 -13.40 4.62
C GLU A 8 2.73 -13.86 4.54
N GLN A 9 1.95 -13.74 5.62
CA GLN A 9 0.50 -14.01 5.61
C GLN A 9 -0.25 -13.02 4.71
N THR A 10 0.00 -11.71 4.87
CA THR A 10 -0.61 -10.67 4.02
C THR A 10 -0.23 -10.86 2.55
N VAL A 11 1.02 -11.18 2.27
CA VAL A 11 1.50 -11.46 0.90
C VAL A 11 0.79 -12.67 0.32
N GLN A 12 0.69 -13.78 1.05
CA GLN A 12 -0.02 -14.98 0.59
C GLN A 12 -1.49 -14.69 0.30
N PHE A 13 -2.13 -13.85 1.12
CA PHE A 13 -3.52 -13.44 0.92
C PHE A 13 -3.72 -12.57 -0.33
N LEU A 14 -2.86 -11.57 -0.55
CA LEU A 14 -2.99 -10.61 -1.65
C LEU A 14 -2.48 -11.14 -2.98
N LYS A 15 -1.57 -12.11 -2.96
CA LYS A 15 -0.88 -12.62 -4.15
C LYS A 15 -1.85 -13.08 -5.27
N PRO A 16 -2.92 -13.87 -5.00
CA PRO A 16 -3.86 -14.25 -6.05
C PRO A 16 -4.58 -13.07 -6.71
N LEU A 17 -4.79 -11.96 -6.00
CA LEU A 17 -5.38 -10.74 -6.59
C LEU A 17 -4.37 -10.07 -7.52
N LEU A 18 -3.17 -9.81 -7.01
CA LEU A 18 -2.17 -9.00 -7.69
C LEU A 18 -1.48 -9.72 -8.85
N GLU A 19 -1.35 -11.05 -8.81
CA GLU A 19 -0.80 -11.84 -9.92
C GLU A 19 -1.66 -11.76 -11.20
N LYS A 20 -2.98 -11.54 -11.08
CA LYS A 20 -3.88 -11.31 -12.23
C LYS A 20 -3.44 -10.10 -13.07
N TRP A 21 -2.77 -9.15 -12.43
CA TRP A 21 -2.24 -7.92 -13.04
C TRP A 21 -0.71 -7.94 -13.15
N GLN A 22 -0.14 -9.14 -13.20
CA GLN A 22 1.28 -9.40 -13.43
C GLN A 22 2.22 -8.84 -12.36
N PHE A 23 1.70 -8.52 -11.17
CA PHE A 23 2.55 -8.14 -10.06
C PHE A 23 3.34 -9.35 -9.55
N LYS A 24 4.61 -9.09 -9.20
CA LYS A 24 5.49 -10.05 -8.54
C LYS A 24 5.88 -9.53 -7.18
N TYR A 25 5.78 -10.38 -6.18
CA TYR A 25 6.24 -10.03 -4.84
C TYR A 25 7.77 -10.18 -4.73
N LYS A 26 8.42 -9.21 -4.11
CA LYS A 26 9.80 -9.29 -3.65
C LYS A 26 9.87 -8.87 -2.19
N LYS A 27 10.51 -9.70 -1.37
CA LYS A 27 10.88 -9.32 -0.01
C LYS A 27 12.05 -8.35 -0.09
N GLU A 28 11.95 -7.23 0.59
CA GLU A 28 12.99 -6.21 0.59
C GLU A 28 13.95 -6.44 1.76
N GLY A 29 13.43 -6.68 2.95
CA GLY A 29 14.27 -7.01 4.09
C GLY A 29 13.51 -7.23 5.40
N ASP A 30 14.28 -7.67 6.38
CA ASP A 30 13.91 -7.65 7.78
C ASP A 30 14.97 -6.79 8.50
N GLY A 31 14.58 -6.04 9.53
CA GLY A 31 15.53 -5.18 10.24
C GLY A 31 15.01 -4.68 11.58
N ILE A 32 15.83 -3.86 12.23
CA ILE A 32 15.49 -3.18 13.49
C ILE A 32 15.79 -1.70 13.31
N SER A 33 14.83 -0.84 13.65
CA SER A 33 15.03 0.61 13.71
C SER A 33 14.64 1.15 15.08
N SER A 34 14.73 2.48 15.27
CA SER A 34 14.22 3.16 16.48
C SER A 34 12.73 2.90 16.75
N GLY A 35 11.97 2.52 15.72
CA GLY A 35 10.56 2.10 15.83
C GLY A 35 10.38 0.60 16.07
N GLY A 36 11.45 -0.15 16.37
CA GLY A 36 11.43 -1.59 16.61
C GLY A 36 11.76 -2.45 15.39
N GLU A 37 11.55 -3.75 15.55
CA GLU A 37 11.69 -4.74 14.47
C GLU A 37 10.68 -4.47 13.35
N PHE A 38 11.13 -4.62 12.11
CA PHE A 38 10.28 -4.50 10.93
C PHE A 38 10.56 -5.59 9.90
N SER A 39 9.55 -5.85 9.07
CA SER A 39 9.65 -6.67 7.86
C SER A 39 8.96 -5.92 6.73
N ASN A 40 9.62 -5.81 5.57
CA ASN A 40 9.07 -5.12 4.42
C ASN A 40 9.30 -5.87 3.10
N GLY A 41 8.49 -5.50 2.14
CA GLY A 41 8.57 -5.99 0.77
C GLY A 41 7.57 -5.26 -0.08
N PHE A 42 7.47 -5.66 -1.33
CA PHE A 42 6.59 -4.99 -2.26
C PHE A 42 6.10 -5.93 -3.35
N PHE A 43 4.94 -5.61 -3.89
CA PHE A 43 4.47 -6.13 -5.16
C PHE A 43 4.87 -5.14 -6.26
N GLU A 44 5.50 -5.59 -7.34
CA GLU A 44 5.83 -4.73 -8.49
C GLU A 44 5.30 -5.32 -9.81
N ASN A 45 4.84 -4.45 -10.70
CA ASN A 45 4.70 -4.76 -12.13
C ASN A 45 5.48 -3.72 -12.97
N GLU A 46 5.28 -3.70 -14.28
CA GLU A 46 5.97 -2.75 -15.17
C GLU A 46 5.63 -1.27 -14.91
N LYS A 47 4.50 -0.99 -14.25
CA LYS A 47 4.00 0.37 -14.01
C LYS A 47 4.36 0.86 -12.61
N ILE A 48 4.13 0.04 -11.58
CA ILE A 48 4.11 0.52 -10.20
C ILE A 48 4.54 -0.55 -9.20
N LYS A 49 5.08 -0.08 -8.08
CA LYS A 49 5.39 -0.85 -6.88
C LYS A 49 4.39 -0.51 -5.77
N ILE A 50 3.91 -1.53 -5.06
CA ILE A 50 3.04 -1.44 -3.88
C ILE A 50 3.85 -1.93 -2.69
N GLY A 51 4.33 -0.99 -1.87
CA GLY A 51 5.12 -1.25 -0.67
C GLY A 51 4.26 -1.67 0.53
N LEU A 52 4.68 -2.75 1.19
CA LEU A 52 4.07 -3.29 2.40
C LEU A 52 5.12 -3.34 3.51
N ILE A 53 4.71 -2.99 4.73
CA ILE A 53 5.60 -3.00 5.89
C ILE A 53 4.84 -3.41 7.14
N TYR A 54 5.45 -4.28 7.93
CA TYR A 54 5.05 -4.57 9.31
C TYR A 54 6.11 -4.05 10.27
N ARG A 55 5.69 -3.46 11.39
CA ARG A 55 6.52 -3.08 12.54
C ARG A 55 5.95 -3.74 13.78
N GLY A 56 6.58 -4.80 14.27
CA GLY A 56 5.90 -5.68 15.23
C GLY A 56 4.73 -6.43 14.57
N ASP A 57 3.59 -6.44 15.26
CA ASP A 57 2.29 -6.90 14.80
C ASP A 57 1.48 -5.82 14.06
N LYS A 58 2.04 -4.61 13.90
CA LYS A 58 1.36 -3.48 13.28
C LYS A 58 1.66 -3.40 11.79
N PHE A 59 0.61 -3.35 10.98
CA PHE A 59 0.74 -3.04 9.56
C PHE A 59 0.93 -1.54 9.37
N GLY A 60 1.97 -1.12 8.65
CA GLY A 60 2.23 0.28 8.38
C GLY A 60 1.57 0.79 7.11
N SER A 61 1.87 2.03 6.74
CA SER A 61 1.31 2.69 5.56
C SER A 61 1.66 1.95 4.27
N VAL A 62 0.63 1.64 3.47
CA VAL A 62 0.81 1.15 2.10
C VAL A 62 1.19 2.32 1.21
N ASN A 63 2.27 2.15 0.45
CA ASN A 63 2.79 3.17 -0.45
C ASN A 63 2.83 2.66 -1.89
N TYR A 64 2.50 3.54 -2.82
CA TYR A 64 2.53 3.30 -4.25
C TYR A 64 3.67 4.10 -4.86
N GLU A 65 4.60 3.42 -5.52
CA GLU A 65 5.83 4.01 -6.03
C GLU A 65 5.99 3.72 -7.52
N THR A 66 6.30 4.77 -8.28
CA THR A 66 6.81 4.71 -9.64
C THR A 66 8.29 5.06 -9.63
N ASN A 67 8.98 4.93 -10.77
CA ASN A 67 10.41 5.29 -10.88
C ASN A 67 10.77 6.73 -10.48
N TYR A 68 9.78 7.63 -10.39
CA TYR A 68 10.01 9.05 -10.16
C TYR A 68 9.37 9.57 -8.88
N SER A 69 8.48 8.80 -8.25
CA SER A 69 7.60 9.36 -7.22
C SER A 69 6.90 8.30 -6.37
N ASN A 70 6.47 8.68 -5.16
CA ASN A 70 5.67 7.84 -4.28
C ASN A 70 4.45 8.58 -3.70
N ILE A 71 3.38 7.86 -3.41
CA ILE A 71 2.15 8.35 -2.77
C ILE A 71 1.62 7.32 -1.77
N SER A 72 1.08 7.78 -0.64
CA SER A 72 0.46 6.87 0.33
C SER A 72 -0.94 6.44 -0.12
N HIS A 73 -1.44 5.36 0.48
CA HIS A 73 -2.76 4.81 0.21
C HIS A 73 -3.91 5.79 0.42
N ASP A 74 -3.93 6.48 1.56
CA ASP A 74 -4.97 7.46 1.87
C ASP A 74 -4.96 8.63 0.87
N MET A 75 -3.77 9.03 0.41
CA MET A 75 -3.62 10.12 -0.57
C MET A 75 -4.11 9.74 -1.97
N ILE A 76 -3.81 8.53 -2.45
CA ILE A 76 -4.31 8.08 -3.76
C ILE A 76 -5.83 7.93 -3.74
N ILE A 77 -6.43 7.38 -2.68
CA ILE A 77 -7.89 7.29 -2.54
C ILE A 77 -8.53 8.69 -2.53
N LYS A 78 -7.94 9.62 -1.76
CA LYS A 78 -8.39 11.02 -1.73
C LYS A 78 -8.32 11.68 -3.10
N TYR A 79 -7.25 11.46 -3.85
CA TYR A 79 -7.13 11.98 -5.21
C TYR A 79 -8.24 11.45 -6.12
N LEU A 80 -8.56 10.15 -6.01
CA LEU A 80 -9.63 9.51 -6.77
C LEU A 80 -11.04 9.95 -6.32
N LYS A 81 -11.15 10.72 -5.24
CA LYS A 81 -12.41 11.16 -4.62
C LYS A 81 -13.27 9.97 -4.15
N LYS A 82 -12.60 8.98 -3.58
CA LYS A 82 -13.16 7.68 -3.18
C LYS A 82 -13.09 7.44 -1.66
N GLU A 83 -12.92 8.50 -0.87
CA GLU A 83 -12.73 8.42 0.59
C GLU A 83 -13.90 7.75 1.32
N TYR A 84 -15.12 7.84 0.77
CA TYR A 84 -16.31 7.19 1.32
C TYR A 84 -16.37 5.68 1.05
N GLU A 85 -15.59 5.19 0.09
CA GLU A 85 -15.48 3.77 -0.28
C GLU A 85 -14.26 3.11 0.37
N GLN A 86 -13.38 3.88 1.04
CA GLN A 86 -12.15 3.42 1.65
C GLN A 86 -12.39 2.43 2.79
N HIS A 87 -11.62 1.34 2.80
CA HIS A 87 -11.65 0.32 3.84
C HIS A 87 -10.44 0.36 4.78
N LEU A 88 -9.24 0.54 4.22
CA LEU A 88 -7.98 0.59 4.95
C LEU A 88 -7.58 2.04 5.17
N PHE A 89 -7.38 2.43 6.42
CA PHE A 89 -6.93 3.77 6.81
C PHE A 89 -5.54 3.69 7.44
N TYR A 90 -4.81 4.80 7.44
CA TYR A 90 -3.55 4.92 8.19
C TYR A 90 -3.65 5.97 9.29
N SER A 91 -3.13 5.64 10.48
CA SER A 91 -2.99 6.57 11.61
C SER A 91 -1.55 7.06 11.69
N GLU A 92 -1.32 8.33 11.42
CA GLU A 92 0.00 8.95 11.60
C GLU A 92 0.42 8.94 13.08
N ASP A 93 -0.51 9.16 14.01
CA ASP A 93 -0.24 9.16 15.45
C ASP A 93 0.25 7.80 15.96
N LYS A 94 -0.33 6.71 15.46
CA LYS A 94 -0.02 5.35 15.92
C LYS A 94 0.98 4.63 15.01
N PHE A 95 1.29 5.22 13.86
CA PHE A 95 2.09 4.66 12.78
C PHE A 95 1.61 3.26 12.33
N ASP A 96 0.29 3.06 12.34
CA ASP A 96 -0.35 1.81 11.94
C ASP A 96 -1.60 2.02 11.10
N SER A 97 -1.87 1.03 10.26
CA SER A 97 -3.09 0.92 9.48
C SER A 97 -4.19 0.26 10.30
N PHE A 98 -5.42 0.70 10.07
CA PHE A 98 -6.60 0.24 10.78
C PHE A 98 -7.81 0.18 9.84
N THR A 99 -8.84 -0.55 10.27
CA THR A 99 -10.12 -0.67 9.57
C THR A 99 -11.24 -0.08 10.43
N LYS A 100 -12.33 0.38 9.82
CA LYS A 100 -13.50 0.90 10.55
C LYS A 100 -14.60 -0.14 10.78
N ASN A 101 -14.57 -1.26 10.04
CA ASN A 101 -15.68 -2.20 9.93
C ASN A 101 -15.39 -3.61 10.49
N ASN A 102 -14.52 -3.72 11.50
CA ASN A 102 -14.09 -5.01 12.11
C ASN A 102 -13.51 -6.04 11.12
N GLU A 103 -13.15 -5.62 9.91
CA GLU A 103 -12.47 -6.46 8.94
C GLU A 103 -10.97 -6.53 9.22
N THR A 104 -10.31 -7.60 8.77
CA THR A 104 -8.85 -7.66 8.86
C THR A 104 -8.21 -6.69 7.88
N ILE A 105 -6.97 -6.32 8.16
CA ILE A 105 -6.18 -5.41 7.34
C ILE A 105 -6.03 -5.92 5.90
N GLU A 106 -5.84 -7.23 5.73
CA GLU A 106 -5.70 -7.88 4.43
C GLU A 106 -6.98 -7.75 3.61
N ILE A 107 -8.15 -7.94 4.24
CA ILE A 107 -9.46 -7.80 3.59
C ILE A 107 -9.71 -6.35 3.18
N ALA A 108 -9.42 -5.39 4.06
CA ALA A 108 -9.57 -3.98 3.75
C ALA A 108 -8.68 -3.57 2.57
N LEU A 109 -7.39 -3.92 2.62
CA LEU A 109 -6.45 -3.63 1.54
C LEU A 109 -6.86 -4.30 0.22
N PHE A 110 -7.33 -5.56 0.27
CA PHE A 110 -7.83 -6.26 -0.90
C PHE A 110 -8.98 -5.51 -1.56
N LYS A 111 -9.96 -5.04 -0.78
CA LYS A 111 -11.13 -4.30 -1.32
C LYS A 111 -10.72 -2.99 -1.94
N ASP A 112 -9.85 -2.23 -1.29
CA ASP A 112 -9.36 -0.95 -1.82
C ASP A 112 -8.55 -1.17 -3.11
N LEU A 113 -7.68 -2.19 -3.13
CA LEU A 113 -6.95 -2.56 -4.34
C LEU A 113 -7.90 -2.95 -5.47
N GLU A 114 -8.82 -3.88 -5.24
CA GLU A 114 -9.69 -4.43 -6.27
C GLU A 114 -10.70 -3.42 -6.82
N ASN A 115 -11.29 -2.59 -5.96
CA ASN A 115 -12.44 -1.76 -6.33
C ASN A 115 -12.10 -0.29 -6.58
N ILE A 116 -11.00 0.20 -6.00
CA ILE A 116 -10.66 1.63 -6.05
C ILE A 116 -9.37 1.84 -6.84
N ILE A 117 -8.29 1.18 -6.43
CA ILE A 117 -6.94 1.53 -6.88
C ILE A 117 -6.59 0.88 -8.21
N MET A 118 -6.78 -0.43 -8.35
CA MET A 118 -6.35 -1.18 -9.53
C MET A 118 -7.14 -0.82 -10.79
N PRO A 119 -8.47 -0.64 -10.75
CA PRO A 119 -9.21 -0.16 -11.92
C PRO A 119 -8.59 1.13 -12.49
N TYR A 120 -8.19 2.05 -11.62
CA TYR A 120 -7.52 3.27 -12.04
C TYR A 120 -6.11 3.04 -12.58
N ILE A 121 -5.26 2.32 -11.84
CA ILE A 121 -3.85 2.10 -12.23
C ILE A 121 -3.71 1.33 -13.55
N LEU A 122 -4.62 0.40 -13.82
CA LEU A 122 -4.57 -0.42 -15.03
C LEU A 122 -4.95 0.38 -16.27
N GLU A 123 -5.94 1.26 -16.16
CA GLU A 123 -6.47 2.07 -17.26
C GLU A 123 -5.68 3.38 -17.49
N THR A 124 -4.86 3.79 -16.52
CA THR A 124 -4.12 5.06 -16.59
C THR A 124 -2.70 4.86 -17.15
N ASP A 125 -2.25 5.83 -17.96
CA ASP A 125 -0.86 5.92 -18.43
C ASP A 125 0.09 6.25 -17.27
N ILE A 126 1.30 5.67 -17.28
CA ILE A 126 2.28 5.88 -16.21
C ILE A 126 2.69 7.35 -16.04
N GLU A 127 2.72 8.15 -17.12
CA GLU A 127 2.99 9.58 -17.04
C GLU A 127 1.89 10.33 -16.29
N GLU A 128 0.63 9.94 -16.45
CA GLU A 128 -0.49 10.53 -15.71
C GLU A 128 -0.46 10.12 -14.24
N ILE A 129 -0.11 8.86 -13.94
CA ILE A 129 0.15 8.40 -12.56
C ILE A 129 1.27 9.24 -11.92
N ASN A 130 2.38 9.48 -12.64
CA ASN A 130 3.48 10.31 -12.17
C ASN A 130 3.06 11.76 -11.91
N LYS A 131 2.31 12.37 -12.85
CA LYS A 131 1.78 13.74 -12.70
C LYS A 131 0.86 13.85 -11.48
N MET A 132 -0.01 12.87 -11.28
CA MET A 132 -0.89 12.77 -10.11
C MET A 132 -0.07 12.75 -8.82
N ILE A 133 0.85 11.80 -8.68
CA ILE A 133 1.66 11.65 -7.47
C ILE A 133 2.41 12.96 -7.16
N LYS A 134 3.01 13.57 -8.18
CA LYS A 134 3.72 14.85 -8.04
C LYS A 134 2.79 16.00 -7.61
N ARG A 135 1.55 16.05 -8.13
CA ARG A 135 0.57 17.09 -7.77
C ARG A 135 0.14 16.98 -6.30
N GLU A 136 -0.11 15.76 -5.81
CA GLU A 136 -0.53 15.58 -4.42
C GLU A 136 0.59 15.91 -3.44
N ARG A 137 1.84 15.53 -3.73
CA ARG A 137 3.01 15.95 -2.93
C ARG A 137 3.14 17.47 -2.82
N LYS A 138 2.96 18.18 -3.94
CA LYS A 138 3.02 19.65 -3.95
C LYS A 138 1.94 20.29 -3.06
N LYS A 139 0.75 19.70 -2.95
CA LYS A 139 -0.33 20.24 -2.10
C LYS A 139 -0.01 20.14 -0.61
N ILE A 140 0.79 19.16 -0.21
CA ILE A 140 1.15 18.90 1.19
C ILE A 140 2.55 19.38 1.57
N GLY A 141 3.24 20.10 0.67
CA GLY A 141 4.56 20.67 0.93
C GLY A 141 5.72 19.69 0.83
N LEU A 142 5.56 18.58 0.08
CA LEU A 142 6.56 17.53 -0.15
C LEU A 142 6.98 17.40 -1.62
#